data_AF-A0A8T7ET72-F1
#
_entry.id   AF-A0A8T7ET72-F1
#
_cell.length_a   1.000
_cell.length_b   1.000
_cell.length_c   1.000
_cell.angle_alpha   90.00
_cell.angle_beta   90.00
_cell.angle_gamma   90.00
#
_symmetry.space_group_name_H-M   'P 1'
#
loop_
_entity.id
_entity.type
_entity.pdbx_description
1 polymer ?
#
loop_
_entity_poly.entity_id
_entity_poly.type
_entity_poly.pdbx_seq_one_letter_code
_entity_poly.pdbx_strand_id
1 'polypeptide(L)'
;MPTYVFTRRSLAYSPDGRQIAHVTSESGQFNLWTMPTGGGERRQLTHYTDNTVRAVDWSADGKHIVFLADANGDEFRQIYIMDAVTGETRPVRHAEKTQHSSIAVFTIANGLCTPPTIAPGDVDTQIYNFETGEHQRLTEGKLMYPGRWSPDDRYIPISDVRGNTDLDLLVYDMQAGELRMLVKPETPAIVAPAAWSADSQWLYFVTNIGREFNGVGAYSSQRRWRMGLRANAGLGHRTGRDAAQI
;
A
#
# COMPACT_ATOMS: atom_id res chain seq x y z
N MET A 1 6.91 -14.71 -11.76
CA MET A 1 6.92 -13.39 -11.09
C MET A 1 6.11 -13.51 -9.81
N PRO A 2 6.56 -13.01 -8.66
CA PRO A 2 5.80 -13.14 -7.42
C PRO A 2 4.47 -12.41 -7.54
N THR A 3 3.37 -13.11 -7.24
CA THR A 3 2.02 -12.56 -7.14
C THR A 3 1.94 -11.78 -5.85
N TYR A 4 2.55 -10.59 -5.85
CA TYR A 4 2.64 -9.76 -4.67
C TYR A 4 1.26 -9.35 -4.19
N VAL A 5 1.06 -9.44 -2.87
CA VAL A 5 -0.06 -8.87 -2.10
C VAL A 5 0.05 -7.33 -2.05
N PHE A 6 0.43 -6.71 -3.17
CA PHE A 6 0.40 -5.27 -3.36
C PHE A 6 -0.80 -4.98 -4.24
N THR A 7 -1.89 -4.52 -3.63
CA THR A 7 -3.08 -4.07 -4.34
C THR A 7 -2.67 -3.04 -5.38
N ARG A 8 -2.79 -3.39 -6.68
CA ARG A 8 -2.85 -2.39 -7.74
C ARG A 8 -4.10 -1.56 -7.48
N ARG A 9 -3.94 -0.36 -6.94
CA ARG A 9 -5.05 0.59 -6.75
C ARG A 9 -5.36 1.21 -8.11
N SER A 10 -6.26 0.59 -8.86
CA SER A 10 -6.83 1.20 -10.07
C SER A 10 -7.91 2.24 -9.75
N LEU A 11 -8.24 2.42 -8.48
CA LEU A 11 -9.26 3.35 -7.98
C LEU A 11 -8.86 3.88 -6.60
N ALA A 12 -9.11 5.17 -6.35
CA ALA A 12 -8.91 5.84 -5.07
C ALA A 12 -9.95 6.94 -4.85
N TYR A 13 -10.43 7.07 -3.61
CA TYR A 13 -11.28 8.19 -3.20
C TYR A 13 -10.43 9.39 -2.81
N SER A 14 -10.91 10.60 -3.10
CA SER A 14 -10.34 11.81 -2.51
C SER A 14 -10.51 11.76 -0.98
N PRO A 15 -9.63 12.44 -0.20
CA PRO A 15 -9.69 12.39 1.26
C PRO A 15 -11.01 12.91 1.84
N ASP A 16 -11.64 13.87 1.16
CA ASP A 16 -12.95 14.41 1.52
C ASP A 16 -14.13 13.53 1.07
N GLY A 17 -13.85 12.41 0.39
CA GLY A 17 -14.83 11.45 -0.11
C GLY A 17 -15.68 11.96 -1.27
N ARG A 18 -15.40 13.13 -1.83
CA ARG A 18 -16.24 13.76 -2.87
C ARG A 18 -15.91 13.32 -4.28
N GLN A 19 -14.71 12.82 -4.52
CA GLN A 19 -14.25 12.37 -5.84
C GLN A 19 -13.68 10.96 -5.81
N ILE A 20 -13.73 10.33 -6.97
CA ILE A 20 -13.10 9.04 -7.26
C ILE A 20 -12.11 9.28 -8.41
N ALA A 21 -10.84 8.99 -8.18
CA ALA A 21 -9.87 8.84 -9.25
C ALA A 21 -9.79 7.37 -9.65
N HIS A 22 -9.72 7.08 -10.95
CA HIS A 22 -9.65 5.71 -11.45
C HIS A 22 -8.90 5.62 -12.77
N VAL A 23 -8.41 4.42 -13.06
CA VAL A 23 -7.68 4.09 -14.27
C VAL A 23 -8.56 3.25 -15.19
N THR A 24 -8.77 3.72 -16.42
CA THR A 24 -9.61 3.03 -17.43
C THR A 24 -9.03 3.21 -18.83
N SER A 25 -9.28 2.23 -19.70
CA SER A 25 -8.88 2.25 -21.11
C SER A 25 -10.00 2.71 -22.05
N GLU A 26 -11.02 3.42 -21.53
CA GLU A 26 -12.18 3.81 -22.34
C GLU A 26 -11.85 4.77 -23.50
N SER A 27 -10.74 5.51 -23.41
CA SER A 27 -10.21 6.33 -24.51
C SER A 27 -9.21 5.57 -25.41
N GLY A 28 -9.22 4.23 -25.39
CA GLY A 28 -8.34 3.39 -26.20
C GLY A 28 -6.99 3.04 -25.55
N GLN A 29 -6.60 3.74 -24.48
CA GLN A 29 -5.39 3.48 -23.70
C GLN A 29 -5.64 3.77 -22.21
N PHE A 30 -5.00 3.02 -21.29
CA PHE A 30 -5.23 3.26 -19.86
C PHE A 30 -4.74 4.65 -19.45
N ASN A 31 -5.71 5.48 -19.10
CA ASN A 31 -5.53 6.85 -18.66
C ASN A 31 -6.17 7.06 -17.29
N LEU A 32 -5.79 8.17 -16.66
CA LEU A 32 -6.32 8.61 -15.39
C LEU A 32 -7.58 9.45 -15.60
N TRP A 33 -8.62 9.16 -14.81
CA TRP A 33 -9.91 9.83 -14.84
C TRP A 33 -10.37 10.17 -13.41
N THR A 34 -11.23 11.19 -13.30
CA THR A 34 -11.91 11.55 -12.06
C THR A 34 -13.42 11.67 -12.26
N MET A 35 -14.19 11.44 -11.20
CA MET A 35 -15.63 11.67 -11.18
C MET A 35 -16.15 11.94 -9.76
N PRO A 36 -17.30 12.59 -9.57
CA PRO A 36 -17.92 12.74 -8.26
C PRO A 36 -18.35 11.38 -7.68
N THR A 37 -18.19 11.20 -6.37
CA THR A 37 -18.62 9.98 -5.67
C THR A 37 -20.13 9.75 -5.74
N GLY A 38 -20.92 10.83 -5.80
CA GLY A 38 -22.37 10.78 -6.00
C GLY A 38 -22.82 10.43 -7.42
N GLY A 39 -21.89 10.20 -8.35
CA GLY A 39 -22.15 10.09 -9.77
C GLY A 39 -22.17 11.46 -10.48
N GLY A 40 -22.12 11.44 -11.81
CA GLY A 40 -22.06 12.64 -12.65
C GLY A 40 -21.05 12.51 -13.79
N GLU A 41 -20.73 13.64 -14.41
CA GLU A 41 -19.75 13.69 -15.49
C GLU A 41 -18.35 13.33 -15.00
N ARG A 42 -17.64 12.59 -15.84
CA ARG A 42 -16.25 12.19 -15.60
C ARG A 42 -15.32 13.13 -16.33
N ARG A 43 -14.17 13.41 -15.74
CA ARG A 43 -13.10 14.21 -16.32
C ARG A 43 -11.87 13.36 -16.56
N GLN A 44 -11.43 13.26 -17.81
CA GLN A 44 -10.15 12.68 -18.16
C GLN A 44 -9.02 13.61 -17.69
N LEU A 45 -8.01 13.07 -17.02
CA LEU A 45 -6.87 13.84 -16.49
C LEU A 45 -5.59 13.64 -17.30
N THR A 46 -5.42 12.47 -17.92
CA THR A 46 -4.29 12.19 -18.81
C THR A 46 -4.80 11.78 -20.18
N HIS A 47 -4.06 12.14 -21.23
CA HIS A 47 -4.41 11.87 -22.62
C HIS A 47 -3.29 11.11 -23.34
N TYR A 48 -2.72 10.10 -22.67
CA TYR A 48 -1.64 9.31 -23.22
C TYR A 48 -2.11 8.41 -24.36
N THR A 49 -1.34 8.41 -25.44
CA THR A 49 -1.46 7.49 -26.59
C THR A 49 -0.47 6.34 -26.48
N ASP A 50 0.76 6.63 -26.04
CA ASP A 50 1.87 5.67 -26.02
C ASP A 50 2.26 5.26 -24.59
N ASN A 51 1.95 6.10 -23.60
CA ASN A 51 2.20 5.81 -22.18
C ASN A 51 0.98 5.12 -21.57
N THR A 52 1.18 4.38 -20.48
CA THR A 52 0.08 3.67 -19.82
C THR A 52 0.03 3.89 -18.32
N VAL A 53 -1.11 4.40 -17.83
CA VAL A 53 -1.37 4.53 -16.39
C VAL A 53 -1.76 3.16 -15.80
N ARG A 54 -1.21 2.81 -14.63
CA ARG A 54 -1.39 1.47 -14.00
C ARG A 54 -1.99 1.49 -12.60
N ALA A 55 -1.81 2.59 -11.89
CA ALA A 55 -2.29 2.74 -10.53
C ALA A 55 -2.45 4.23 -10.21
N VAL A 56 -3.34 4.54 -9.27
CA VAL A 56 -3.64 5.88 -8.79
C VAL A 56 -3.88 5.87 -7.28
N ASP A 57 -3.51 6.97 -6.61
CA ASP A 57 -3.89 7.25 -5.24
C ASP A 57 -3.96 8.79 -5.00
N TRP A 58 -4.54 9.23 -3.89
CA TRP A 58 -4.65 10.64 -3.51
C TRP A 58 -3.72 11.00 -2.36
N SER A 59 -3.16 12.21 -2.37
CA SER A 59 -2.54 12.78 -1.18
C SER A 59 -3.59 13.01 -0.09
N ALA A 60 -3.21 12.87 1.17
CA ALA A 60 -4.17 13.02 2.28
C ALA A 60 -4.75 14.44 2.41
N ASP A 61 -4.01 15.44 1.94
CA ASP A 61 -4.48 16.83 1.86
C ASP A 61 -5.38 17.12 0.65
N GLY A 62 -5.54 16.15 -0.26
CA GLY A 62 -6.38 16.23 -1.44
C GLY A 62 -5.85 17.14 -2.55
N LYS A 63 -4.65 17.71 -2.40
CA LYS A 63 -4.07 18.63 -3.38
C LYS A 63 -3.39 17.91 -4.54
N HIS A 64 -3.03 16.65 -4.37
CA HIS A 64 -2.25 15.91 -5.35
C HIS A 64 -2.85 14.53 -5.63
N ILE A 65 -2.66 14.09 -6.88
CA ILE A 65 -2.90 12.72 -7.33
C ILE A 65 -1.55 12.15 -7.73
N VAL A 66 -1.24 10.93 -7.30
CA VAL A 66 -0.04 10.21 -7.75
C VAL A 66 -0.49 9.02 -8.54
N PHE A 67 0.22 8.78 -9.62
CA PHE A 67 -0.05 7.66 -10.47
C PHE A 67 1.25 7.04 -10.98
N LEU A 68 1.15 5.76 -11.32
CA LEU A 68 2.20 5.05 -12.04
C LEU A 68 1.92 5.09 -13.52
N ALA A 69 2.90 5.49 -14.32
CA ALA A 69 2.83 5.33 -15.77
C ALA A 69 4.14 4.79 -16.36
N ASP A 70 4.03 3.89 -17.33
CA ASP A 70 5.14 3.47 -18.19
C ASP A 70 5.22 4.34 -19.45
N ALA A 71 6.40 4.37 -20.08
CA ALA A 71 6.62 5.09 -21.34
C ALA A 71 6.65 4.08 -22.49
N ASN A 72 5.83 4.27 -23.52
CA ASN A 72 5.82 3.45 -24.73
C ASN A 72 5.72 1.93 -24.45
N GLY A 73 5.05 1.53 -23.36
CA GLY A 73 4.90 0.12 -22.98
C GLY A 73 6.21 -0.57 -22.57
N ASP A 74 7.26 0.17 -22.24
CA ASP A 74 8.56 -0.37 -21.82
C ASP A 74 8.54 -1.08 -20.45
N GLU A 75 7.40 -1.01 -19.76
CA GLU A 75 7.15 -1.49 -18.41
C GLU A 75 8.03 -0.87 -17.31
N PHE A 76 8.86 0.11 -17.64
CA PHE A 76 9.65 0.93 -16.70
C PHE A 76 8.76 2.01 -16.09
N ARG A 77 7.82 1.56 -15.26
CA ARG A 77 6.84 2.44 -14.61
C ARG A 77 7.55 3.47 -13.74
N GLN A 78 7.26 4.74 -14.02
CA GLN A 78 7.66 5.88 -13.21
C GLN A 78 6.49 6.36 -12.36
N ILE A 79 6.83 7.07 -11.29
CA ILE A 79 5.86 7.72 -10.41
C ILE A 79 5.72 9.18 -10.82
N TYR A 80 4.48 9.60 -11.03
CA TYR A 80 4.13 10.98 -11.36
C TYR A 80 3.26 11.58 -10.26
N ILE A 81 3.45 12.87 -10.01
CA ILE A 81 2.59 13.71 -9.18
C ILE A 81 1.84 14.66 -10.10
N MET A 82 0.54 14.76 -9.89
CA MET A 82 -0.34 15.71 -10.55
C MET A 82 -1.01 16.62 -9.51
N ASP A 83 -1.00 17.92 -9.74
CA ASP A 83 -1.84 18.87 -8.99
C ASP A 83 -3.32 18.61 -9.31
N ALA A 84 -4.14 18.39 -8.29
CA ALA A 84 -5.53 17.98 -8.45
C ALA A 84 -6.43 19.08 -9.07
N VAL A 85 -6.03 20.35 -8.96
CA VAL A 85 -6.77 21.51 -9.46
C VAL A 85 -6.31 21.89 -10.86
N THR A 86 -5.00 22.11 -11.06
CA THR A 86 -4.44 22.60 -12.32
C THR A 86 -4.21 21.47 -13.33
N GLY A 87 -4.02 20.22 -12.86
CA GLY A 87 -3.61 19.09 -13.70
C GLY A 87 -2.12 19.11 -14.08
N GLU A 88 -1.35 20.08 -13.58
CA GLU A 88 0.10 20.14 -13.81
C GLU A 88 0.74 18.85 -13.28
N THR A 89 1.56 18.22 -14.11
CA THR A 89 2.12 16.89 -13.84
C THR A 89 3.63 16.92 -13.92
N ARG A 90 4.29 16.28 -12.95
CA ARG A 90 5.75 16.13 -12.91
C ARG A 90 6.15 14.74 -12.40
N PRO A 91 7.29 14.18 -12.87
CA PRO A 91 7.81 12.95 -12.29
C PRO A 91 8.37 13.18 -10.88
N VAL A 92 8.25 12.18 -10.01
CA VAL A 92 8.92 12.17 -8.68
C VAL A 92 10.42 12.02 -8.85
N ARG A 93 10.81 11.10 -9.74
CA ARG A 93 12.18 10.87 -10.17
C ARG A 93 12.13 10.18 -11.53
N HIS A 94 12.83 10.72 -12.51
CA HIS A 94 13.03 10.05 -13.79
C HIS A 94 14.40 9.38 -13.75
N ALA A 95 14.42 8.06 -13.67
CA ALA A 95 15.65 7.29 -13.79
C ALA A 95 15.50 6.31 -14.96
N GLU A 96 16.35 6.45 -15.96
CA GLU A 96 16.32 5.57 -17.13
C GLU A 96 16.43 4.10 -16.70
N LYS A 97 15.65 3.22 -17.34
CA LYS A 97 15.63 1.76 -17.07
C LYS A 97 15.31 1.39 -15.61
N THR A 98 14.62 2.26 -14.89
CA THR A 98 14.21 2.01 -13.50
C THR A 98 12.74 1.60 -13.47
N GLN A 99 12.41 0.49 -12.81
CA GLN A 99 11.04 0.01 -12.71
C GLN A 99 10.53 0.11 -11.27
N HIS A 100 9.46 0.88 -11.04
CA HIS A 100 8.72 0.82 -9.78
C HIS A 100 7.74 -0.37 -9.81
N SER A 101 7.91 -1.27 -8.84
CA SER A 101 7.20 -2.56 -8.78
C SER A 101 5.76 -2.44 -8.25
N SER A 102 5.42 -1.34 -7.57
CA SER A 102 4.09 -1.07 -7.01
C SER A 102 3.87 0.45 -6.89
N ILE A 103 2.62 0.87 -6.66
CA ILE A 103 2.35 2.29 -6.41
C ILE A 103 3.00 2.70 -5.10
N ALA A 104 3.67 3.85 -5.12
CA ALA A 104 4.15 4.49 -3.93
C ALA A 104 2.99 4.79 -2.97
N VAL A 105 3.24 4.55 -1.69
CA VAL A 105 2.22 4.73 -0.67
C VAL A 105 2.28 6.16 -0.19
N PHE A 106 1.18 6.88 -0.37
CA PHE A 106 1.04 8.23 0.13
C PHE A 106 1.13 8.31 1.65
N THR A 107 1.65 9.45 2.07
CA THR A 107 1.75 9.89 3.44
C THR A 107 0.63 10.87 3.74
N ILE A 108 0.37 11.13 5.01
CA ILE A 108 -0.56 12.20 5.38
C ILE A 108 0.16 13.56 5.60
N ALA A 109 1.49 13.55 5.80
CA ALA A 109 2.36 14.74 5.92
C ALA A 109 2.96 15.28 4.60
N ASN A 110 2.33 15.12 3.44
CA ASN A 110 2.83 15.66 2.16
C ASN A 110 4.20 15.08 1.72
N GLY A 111 4.39 13.78 1.92
CA GLY A 111 5.50 12.97 1.44
C GLY A 111 4.97 11.84 0.55
N LEU A 112 5.88 11.13 -0.12
CA LEU A 112 5.55 9.93 -0.87
C LEU A 112 6.56 8.82 -0.55
N CYS A 113 6.10 7.68 -0.02
CA CYS A 113 6.96 6.53 0.21
C CYS A 113 7.13 5.74 -1.07
N THR A 114 8.28 5.89 -1.73
CA THR A 114 8.57 5.19 -2.96
C THR A 114 9.03 3.77 -2.64
N PRO A 115 8.41 2.74 -3.24
CA PRO A 115 8.86 1.37 -3.07
C PRO A 115 10.22 1.20 -3.75
N PRO A 116 10.95 0.14 -3.41
CA PRO A 116 12.24 -0.15 -4.01
C PRO A 116 12.06 -0.30 -5.53
N THR A 117 13.04 0.20 -6.26
CA THR A 117 13.06 0.07 -7.70
C THR A 117 13.79 -1.21 -8.11
N ILE A 118 13.39 -1.79 -9.23
CA ILE A 118 14.11 -2.90 -9.85
C ILE A 118 15.13 -2.29 -10.81
N ALA A 119 16.20 -1.72 -10.25
CA ALA A 119 17.36 -1.22 -10.98
C ALA A 119 18.65 -1.55 -10.20
N PRO A 120 19.79 -1.78 -10.88
CA PRO A 120 21.07 -1.96 -10.20
C PRO A 120 21.40 -0.74 -9.34
N GLY A 121 21.47 -0.92 -8.01
CA GLY A 121 21.87 0.12 -7.06
C GLY A 121 20.74 0.99 -6.47
N ASP A 122 19.47 0.74 -6.80
CA ASP A 122 18.33 1.53 -6.30
C ASP A 122 17.21 0.64 -5.71
N VAL A 123 17.63 -0.25 -4.79
CA VAL A 123 16.75 -1.24 -4.14
C VAL A 123 16.17 -0.73 -2.82
N ASP A 124 16.32 0.56 -2.52
CA ASP A 124 15.98 1.13 -1.22
C ASP A 124 14.55 1.70 -1.23
N THR A 125 13.83 1.53 -0.11
CA THR A 125 12.63 2.31 0.18
C THR A 125 13.04 3.72 0.56
N GLN A 126 12.35 4.73 0.04
CA GLN A 126 12.66 6.14 0.28
C GLN A 126 11.39 6.95 0.53
N ILE A 127 11.54 8.12 1.14
CA ILE A 127 10.51 9.15 1.26
C ILE A 127 10.92 10.29 0.35
N TYR A 128 10.04 10.63 -0.59
CA TYR A 128 10.11 11.85 -1.36
C TYR A 128 9.34 12.97 -0.65
N ASN A 129 9.99 14.12 -0.43
CA ASN A 129 9.37 15.31 0.11
C ASN A 129 8.82 16.19 -1.02
N PHE A 130 7.52 16.52 -0.98
CA PHE A 130 6.89 17.30 -2.05
C PHE A 130 7.31 18.77 -2.06
N GLU A 131 7.67 19.34 -0.91
CA GLU A 131 8.05 20.74 -0.76
C GLU A 131 9.49 20.99 -1.22
N THR A 132 10.42 20.13 -0.82
CA THR A 132 11.85 20.30 -1.12
C THR A 132 12.29 19.53 -2.37
N GLY A 133 11.55 18.49 -2.77
CA GLY A 133 11.96 17.57 -3.81
C GLY A 133 13.08 16.61 -3.39
N GLU A 134 13.43 16.58 -2.11
CA GLU A 134 14.49 15.71 -1.59
C GLU A 134 14.00 14.29 -1.32
N HIS A 135 14.95 13.35 -1.37
CA HIS A 135 14.73 11.94 -1.07
C HIS A 135 15.45 11.55 0.23
N GLN A 136 14.70 11.05 1.21
CA GLN A 136 15.23 10.44 2.41
C GLN A 136 15.19 8.91 2.29
N ARG A 137 16.35 8.27 2.40
CA ARG A 137 16.43 6.81 2.41
C ARG A 137 15.90 6.22 3.73
N LEU A 138 15.05 5.20 3.64
CA LEU A 138 14.51 4.47 4.79
C LEU A 138 15.17 3.11 5.04
N THR A 139 15.57 2.42 3.97
CA THR A 139 16.16 1.09 4.04
C THR A 139 17.46 1.06 3.24
N GLU A 140 18.33 0.08 3.52
CA GLU A 140 19.62 -0.05 2.83
C GLU A 140 19.79 -1.46 2.26
N GLY A 141 20.00 -1.56 0.95
CA GLY A 141 20.44 -2.74 0.22
C GLY A 141 19.43 -3.89 0.19
N LYS A 142 18.14 -3.64 0.41
CA LYS A 142 17.11 -4.69 0.57
C LYS A 142 15.78 -4.32 -0.09
N LEU A 143 15.18 -5.30 -0.79
CA LEU A 143 13.82 -5.24 -1.35
C LEU A 143 12.75 -5.28 -0.27
N MET A 144 12.62 -4.17 0.44
CA MET A 144 11.64 -3.94 1.48
C MET A 144 10.47 -3.15 0.92
N TYR A 145 9.24 -3.52 1.26
CA TYR A 145 8.04 -2.90 0.69
C TYR A 145 7.24 -2.16 1.76
N PRO A 146 7.07 -0.84 1.66
CA PRO A 146 6.30 -0.08 2.61
C PRO A 146 4.80 -0.33 2.46
N GLY A 147 4.10 -0.43 3.59
CA GLY A 147 2.65 -0.40 3.67
C GLY A 147 2.12 1.01 3.95
N ARG A 148 0.82 1.11 4.24
CA ARG A 148 0.18 2.39 4.59
C ARG A 148 0.78 2.97 5.86
N TRP A 149 1.01 4.27 5.86
CA TRP A 149 1.53 5.01 6.99
C TRP A 149 0.46 5.08 8.08
N SER A 150 0.89 5.19 9.34
CA SER A 150 -0.04 5.45 10.43
C SER A 150 -0.71 6.81 10.22
N PRO A 151 -2.01 6.96 10.56
CA PRO A 151 -2.74 8.23 10.49
C PRO A 151 -2.20 9.38 11.33
N ASP A 152 -1.05 9.24 12.00
CA ASP A 152 -0.34 10.28 12.73
C ASP A 152 1.08 10.52 12.17
N ASP A 153 1.39 9.99 10.97
CA ASP A 153 2.72 10.00 10.30
C ASP A 153 3.89 9.42 11.10
N ARG A 154 3.63 8.76 12.22
CA ARG A 154 4.72 8.28 13.07
C ARG A 154 5.37 7.00 12.55
N TYR A 155 4.60 6.12 11.92
CA TYR A 155 5.01 4.75 11.65
C TYR A 155 4.75 4.33 10.21
N ILE A 156 5.75 3.71 9.60
CA ILE A 156 5.63 3.07 8.29
C ILE A 156 5.85 1.57 8.47
N PRO A 157 4.82 0.72 8.32
CA PRO A 157 5.03 -0.72 8.33
C PRO A 157 5.75 -1.12 7.04
N ILE A 158 6.69 -2.05 7.14
CA ILE A 158 7.53 -2.49 6.03
C ILE A 158 7.55 -4.02 6.00
N SER A 159 7.33 -4.59 4.82
CA SER A 159 7.51 -6.02 4.56
C SER A 159 8.94 -6.26 4.06
N ASP A 160 9.74 -7.01 4.79
CA ASP A 160 11.00 -7.56 4.27
C ASP A 160 10.70 -8.91 3.62
N VAL A 161 10.80 -8.98 2.29
CA VAL A 161 10.37 -10.12 1.50
C VAL A 161 11.57 -11.03 1.24
N ARG A 162 11.68 -12.09 2.03
CA ARG A 162 12.76 -13.09 1.95
C ARG A 162 12.45 -14.19 0.93
N GLY A 163 11.17 -14.35 0.59
CA GLY A 163 10.68 -15.23 -0.46
C GLY A 163 9.19 -14.97 -0.75
N ASN A 164 8.62 -15.69 -1.72
CA ASN A 164 7.22 -15.47 -2.15
C ASN A 164 6.18 -15.55 -1.01
N THR A 165 6.44 -16.37 0.00
CA THR A 165 5.57 -16.59 1.16
C THR A 165 6.35 -16.52 2.48
N ASP A 166 7.50 -15.84 2.48
CA ASP A 166 8.36 -15.68 3.65
C ASP A 166 8.66 -14.20 3.86
N LEU A 167 7.91 -13.58 4.76
CA LEU A 167 7.94 -12.15 5.02
C LEU A 167 8.18 -11.88 6.50
N ASP A 168 9.08 -10.93 6.79
CA ASP A 168 9.12 -10.28 8.09
C ASP A 168 8.33 -8.98 8.05
N LEU A 169 7.68 -8.64 9.15
CA LEU A 169 7.02 -7.35 9.33
C LEU A 169 7.87 -6.47 10.24
N LEU A 170 8.26 -5.32 9.72
CA LEU A 170 8.98 -4.27 10.42
C LEU A 170 8.14 -3.00 10.48
N VAL A 171 8.56 -2.06 11.32
CA VAL A 171 8.01 -0.70 11.37
C VAL A 171 9.17 0.29 11.43
N TYR A 172 9.18 1.26 10.51
CA TYR A 172 10.05 2.42 10.60
C TYR A 172 9.38 3.48 11.49
N ASP A 173 10.07 3.92 12.54
CA ASP A 173 9.65 5.01 13.42
C ASP A 173 10.21 6.32 12.87
N MET A 174 9.35 7.17 12.31
CA MET A 174 9.71 8.44 11.70
C MET A 174 10.29 9.44 12.70
N GLN A 175 9.91 9.33 13.98
CA GLN A 175 10.43 10.21 15.02
C GLN A 175 11.83 9.81 15.46
N ALA A 176 12.06 8.50 15.61
CA ALA A 176 13.36 7.97 16.02
C ALA A 176 14.34 7.79 14.85
N GLY A 177 13.84 7.76 13.61
CA GLY A 177 14.64 7.53 12.40
C GLY A 177 15.17 6.10 12.29
N GLU A 178 14.46 5.11 12.85
CA GLU A 178 14.94 3.74 12.95
C GLU A 178 13.92 2.68 12.53
N LEU A 179 14.43 1.55 12.05
CA LEU A 179 13.64 0.38 11.66
C LEU A 179 13.61 -0.66 12.78
N ARG A 180 12.40 -1.09 13.17
CA ARG A 180 12.19 -2.07 14.25
C ARG A 180 11.49 -3.32 13.73
N MET A 181 11.96 -4.50 14.15
CA MET A 181 11.30 -5.77 13.85
C MET A 181 10.01 -5.88 14.68
N LEU A 182 8.89 -6.16 14.01
CA LEU A 182 7.58 -6.34 14.64
C LEU A 182 7.21 -7.82 14.79
N VAL A 183 7.31 -8.55 13.68
CA VAL A 183 6.97 -9.97 13.58
C VAL A 183 8.00 -10.64 12.69
N LYS A 184 8.69 -11.63 13.25
CA LYS A 184 9.61 -12.52 12.53
C LYS A 184 9.12 -13.95 12.68
N PRO A 185 8.50 -14.54 11.64
CA PRO A 185 8.10 -15.94 11.69
C PRO A 185 9.28 -16.88 11.93
N GLU A 186 9.08 -17.93 12.74
CA GLU A 186 10.08 -19.01 12.92
C GLU A 186 10.18 -19.92 11.70
N THR A 187 9.08 -20.06 10.96
CA THR A 187 8.98 -20.79 9.70
C THR A 187 8.42 -19.86 8.62
N PRO A 188 8.68 -20.14 7.31
CA PRO A 188 8.16 -19.32 6.22
C PRO A 188 6.66 -19.06 6.34
N ALA A 189 6.30 -17.78 6.45
CA ALA A 189 4.92 -17.33 6.55
C ALA A 189 4.72 -15.96 5.91
N ILE A 190 3.49 -15.70 5.48
CA ILE A 190 3.05 -14.37 5.08
C ILE A 190 2.78 -13.56 6.35
N VAL A 191 3.35 -12.36 6.42
CA VAL A 191 3.01 -11.32 7.40
C VAL A 191 3.05 -9.97 6.69
N ALA A 192 1.92 -9.58 6.11
CA ALA A 192 1.84 -8.39 5.26
C ALA A 192 0.97 -7.30 5.92
N PRO A 193 1.43 -6.06 6.04
CA PRO A 193 0.65 -4.99 6.62
C PRO A 193 -0.58 -4.69 5.76
N ALA A 194 -1.73 -4.48 6.39
CA ALA A 194 -3.00 -4.27 5.71
C ALA A 194 -3.52 -2.84 5.94
N ALA A 195 -3.76 -2.47 7.21
CA ALA A 195 -4.38 -1.20 7.54
C ALA A 195 -4.01 -0.73 8.94
N TRP A 196 -4.04 0.57 9.16
CA TRP A 196 -4.01 1.17 10.49
C TRP A 196 -5.43 1.51 10.95
N SER A 197 -5.68 1.43 12.26
CA SER A 197 -6.83 2.09 12.86
C SER A 197 -6.72 3.61 12.71
N ALA A 198 -7.86 4.29 12.65
CA ALA A 198 -7.92 5.74 12.44
C ALA A 198 -7.22 6.56 13.55
N ASP A 199 -7.10 5.99 14.75
CA ASP A 199 -6.40 6.57 15.91
C ASP A 199 -4.90 6.20 15.99
N SER A 200 -4.36 5.55 14.96
CA SER A 200 -2.98 5.05 14.87
C SER A 200 -2.58 4.04 15.96
N GLN A 201 -3.52 3.56 16.79
CA GLN A 201 -3.20 2.66 17.90
C GLN A 201 -2.99 1.21 17.49
N TRP A 202 -3.52 0.80 16.33
CA TRP A 202 -3.49 -0.57 15.85
C TRP A 202 -3.00 -0.66 14.41
N LEU A 203 -2.04 -1.55 14.18
CA LEU A 203 -1.67 -2.04 12.85
C LEU A 203 -2.29 -3.42 12.64
N TYR A 204 -3.18 -3.53 11.66
CA TYR A 204 -3.70 -4.81 11.17
C TYR A 204 -2.83 -5.35 10.05
N PHE A 205 -2.62 -6.67 10.05
CA PHE A 205 -1.81 -7.36 9.05
C PHE A 205 -2.42 -8.72 8.70
N VAL A 206 -2.20 -9.16 7.47
CA VAL A 206 -2.59 -10.50 7.00
C VAL A 206 -1.48 -11.48 7.38
N THR A 207 -1.86 -12.63 7.94
CA THR A 207 -0.88 -13.67 8.27
C THR A 207 -1.41 -15.09 8.21
N ASN A 208 -0.55 -16.04 7.87
CA ASN A 208 -0.79 -17.48 7.97
C ASN A 208 0.13 -18.18 9.00
N ILE A 209 0.76 -17.45 9.92
CA ILE A 209 1.58 -18.06 11.00
C ILE A 209 0.73 -19.09 11.78
N GLY A 210 1.24 -20.32 11.86
CA GLY A 210 0.65 -21.42 12.63
C GLY A 210 -0.68 -21.95 12.06
N ARG A 211 -0.98 -21.71 10.78
CA ARG A 211 -2.23 -22.11 10.12
C ARG A 211 -2.07 -22.30 8.61
N GLU A 212 -3.03 -22.99 7.99
CA GLU A 212 -3.04 -23.22 6.54
C GLU A 212 -3.53 -22.00 5.74
N PHE A 213 -4.53 -21.29 6.26
CA PHE A 213 -5.18 -20.17 5.56
C PHE A 213 -4.83 -18.82 6.19
N ASN A 214 -4.85 -17.76 5.37
CA ASN A 214 -4.66 -16.39 5.84
C ASN A 214 -5.72 -15.99 6.88
N GLY A 215 -5.29 -15.30 7.92
CA GLY A 215 -6.12 -14.61 8.90
C GLY A 215 -5.62 -13.19 9.13
N VAL A 216 -6.21 -12.52 10.13
CA VAL A 216 -5.86 -11.15 10.49
C VAL A 216 -5.16 -11.13 11.85
N GLY A 217 -3.96 -10.57 11.88
CA GLY A 217 -3.26 -10.15 13.09
C GLY A 217 -3.46 -8.66 13.36
N ALA A 218 -3.29 -8.25 14.62
CA ALA A 218 -3.36 -6.85 15.02
C ALA A 218 -2.28 -6.55 16.07
N TYR A 219 -1.48 -5.52 15.85
CA TYR A 219 -0.40 -5.06 16.73
C TYR A 219 -0.69 -3.67 17.31
N SER A 220 -0.32 -3.46 18.57
CA SER A 220 -0.31 -2.15 19.23
C SER A 220 0.96 -2.00 20.08
N SER A 221 1.52 -0.79 20.17
CA SER A 221 2.70 -0.51 21.01
C SER A 221 2.38 -0.58 22.51
N GLN A 222 1.11 -0.35 22.89
CA GLN A 222 0.66 -0.40 24.29
C GLN A 222 0.16 -1.78 24.72
N ARG A 223 -0.14 -2.67 23.77
CA ARG A 223 -0.63 -4.03 24.03
C ARG A 223 0.03 -4.98 23.05
N ARG A 224 0.76 -6.00 23.55
CA ARG A 224 1.26 -7.10 22.71
C ARG A 224 0.14 -7.60 21.81
N TRP A 225 0.46 -7.75 20.52
CA TRP A 225 -0.47 -8.22 19.50
C TRP A 225 -1.23 -9.47 19.98
N ARG A 226 -2.51 -9.54 19.65
CA ARG A 226 -3.33 -10.74 19.87
C ARG A 226 -3.91 -11.14 18.53
N MET A 227 -3.76 -12.41 18.20
CA MET A 227 -4.34 -12.99 16.99
C MET A 227 -5.87 -12.87 17.05
N GLY A 228 -6.45 -12.16 16.09
CA GLY A 228 -7.89 -11.95 15.99
C GLY A 228 -8.55 -13.08 15.21
N LEU A 229 -9.72 -13.50 15.70
CA LEU A 229 -10.61 -14.54 15.18
C LEU A 229 -10.14 -15.99 15.46
N ARG A 230 -10.56 -16.49 16.64
CA ARG A 230 -10.98 -17.88 16.75
C ARG A 230 -12.07 -18.08 15.70
N ALA A 231 -11.83 -18.90 14.69
CA ALA A 231 -12.93 -19.55 14.00
C ALA A 231 -13.75 -20.25 15.10
N ASN A 232 -15.06 -20.02 15.12
CA ASN A 232 -15.96 -20.72 16.05
C ASN A 232 -15.70 -22.22 15.97
N ALA A 233 -15.02 -22.77 16.96
CA ALA A 233 -15.06 -24.19 17.23
C ALA A 233 -16.45 -24.47 17.83
N GLY A 234 -17.30 -25.12 17.04
CA GLY A 234 -18.53 -25.73 17.55
C GLY A 234 -19.82 -25.21 16.92
N LEU A 235 -20.06 -25.53 15.64
CA LEU A 235 -21.41 -25.99 15.29
C LEU A 235 -21.56 -27.42 15.83
N GLY A 236 -21.72 -27.52 17.15
CA GLY A 236 -22.26 -28.72 17.76
C GLY A 236 -23.71 -28.80 17.31
N HIS A 237 -24.02 -29.80 16.49
CA HIS A 237 -25.40 -30.25 16.31
C HIS A 237 -25.99 -30.54 17.70
N ARG A 238 -26.78 -29.61 18.23
CA ARG A 238 -27.74 -29.91 19.28
C ARG A 238 -28.89 -30.67 18.64
N THR A 239 -28.75 -31.99 18.51
CA THR A 239 -29.93 -32.85 18.48
C THR A 239 -30.32 -33.09 19.93
N GLY A 240 -31.23 -32.27 20.43
CA GLY A 240 -31.91 -32.54 21.68
C GLY A 240 -32.77 -33.79 21.53
N ARG A 241 -32.57 -34.75 22.43
CA ARG A 241 -33.66 -35.55 23.01
C ARG A 241 -33.29 -35.84 24.45
N ASP A 242 -33.97 -35.13 25.35
CA ASP A 242 -34.28 -35.64 26.68
C ASP A 242 -35.06 -36.95 26.53
N ALA A 243 -34.62 -37.99 27.23
CA ALA A 243 -35.47 -39.07 27.71
C ALA A 243 -34.77 -39.80 28.87
N ALA A 244 -35.14 -39.38 30.08
CA ALA A 244 -35.49 -40.19 31.24
C ALA A 244 -34.65 -41.42 31.67
N GLN A 245 -34.25 -41.34 32.94
CA GLN A 245 -34.43 -42.35 34.01
C GLN A 245 -33.43 -43.53 34.17
N ILE A 246 -32.89 -43.53 35.41
CA ILE A 246 -32.19 -44.55 36.23
C ILE A 246 -30.72 -44.83 35.87
#